data_AF-A0AAF0RKW6-F1
#
_entry.id   AF-A0AAF0RKW6-F1
#
_cell.length_a   1.000
_cell.length_b   1.000
_cell.length_c   1.000
_cell.angle_alpha   90.00
_cell.angle_beta   90.00
_cell.angle_gamma   90.00
#
_symmetry.space_group_name_H-M   'P 1'
#
loop_
_entity.id
_entity.type
_entity.pdbx_description
1 polymer ?
#
loop_
_entity_poly.entity_id
_entity_poly.type
_entity_poly.pdbx_seq_one_letter_code
_entity_poly.pdbx_strand_id
1 'polypeptide(L)'
;MPDIEDLGAVELRRTFPALSSLLPAIFYPTWEMDYRDASEAFDDALEGFSVQSATDVRAEIDSVLSTDMDDAAVSALILKLNASVDPMTHTGLSGRAFLEEFANAVVTHVFRPSA
;
A
#
# COMPACT_ATOMS: atom_id res chain seq x y z
N MET A 1 20.27 -5.52 -6.92
CA MET A 1 19.48 -5.82 -5.71
C MET A 1 18.87 -7.19 -5.91
N PRO A 2 18.58 -7.99 -4.87
CA PRO A 2 17.71 -9.15 -5.03
C PRO A 2 16.38 -8.69 -5.65
N ASP A 3 15.82 -9.50 -6.56
CA ASP A 3 14.52 -9.21 -7.16
C ASP A 3 13.47 -9.19 -6.04
N ILE A 4 12.73 -8.08 -5.92
CA ILE A 4 11.75 -7.85 -4.85
C ILE A 4 10.70 -8.98 -4.81
N GLU A 5 10.42 -9.57 -5.97
CA GLU A 5 9.52 -10.70 -6.16
C GLU A 5 9.95 -11.97 -5.40
N ASP A 6 11.25 -12.17 -5.21
CA ASP A 6 11.82 -13.34 -4.54
C ASP A 6 11.99 -13.16 -3.03
N LEU A 7 11.76 -11.94 -2.52
CA LEU A 7 11.93 -11.66 -1.11
C LEU A 7 10.88 -12.37 -0.27
N GLY A 8 11.35 -13.06 0.78
CA GLY A 8 10.47 -13.61 1.81
C GLY A 8 9.87 -12.50 2.69
N ALA A 9 8.81 -12.81 3.44
CA ALA A 9 8.11 -11.83 4.29
C ALA A 9 9.03 -11.08 5.28
N VAL A 10 10.06 -11.74 5.81
CA VAL A 10 11.05 -11.11 6.71
C VAL A 10 11.93 -10.11 5.98
N GLU A 11 12.32 -10.41 4.75
CA GLU A 11 13.15 -9.54 3.93
C GLU A 11 12.34 -8.36 3.41
N LEU A 12 11.10 -8.58 2.99
CA LEU A 12 10.17 -7.52 2.63
C LEU A 12 9.95 -6.53 3.77
N ARG A 13 9.80 -7.00 5.01
CA ARG A 13 9.70 -6.11 6.18
C ARG A 13 10.96 -5.28 6.43
N ARG A 14 12.14 -5.78 6.04
CA ARG A 14 13.39 -5.03 6.16
C ARG A 14 13.59 -4.04 5.01
N THR A 15 13.13 -4.39 3.81
CA THR A 15 13.24 -3.56 2.61
C THR A 15 12.19 -2.44 2.61
N PHE A 16 10.97 -2.74 3.07
CA PHE A 16 9.82 -1.84 3.09
C PHE A 16 9.17 -1.77 4.49
N PRO A 17 9.89 -1.29 5.51
CA PRO A 17 9.39 -1.25 6.88
C PRO A 17 8.14 -0.38 7.05
N ALA A 18 8.03 0.76 6.36
CA ALA A 18 6.89 1.66 6.47
C ALA A 18 5.64 1.03 5.85
N LEU A 19 5.73 0.47 4.63
CA LEU A 19 4.63 -0.22 3.97
C LEU A 19 4.20 -1.48 4.73
N SER A 20 5.15 -2.26 5.23
CA SER A 20 4.88 -3.48 6.01
C SER A 20 4.22 -3.19 7.37
N SER A 21 4.38 -1.97 7.89
CA SER A 21 3.71 -1.54 9.12
C SER A 21 2.33 -0.95 8.82
N LEU A 22 2.24 -0.11 7.78
CA LEU A 22 1.05 0.67 7.50
C LEU A 22 -0.05 -0.14 6.83
N LEU A 23 0.25 -0.81 5.72
CA LEU A 23 -0.79 -1.50 4.93
C LEU A 23 -1.58 -2.54 5.74
N PRO A 24 -0.97 -3.39 6.60
CA PRO A 24 -1.71 -4.31 7.46
C PRO A 24 -2.47 -3.63 8.60
N ALA A 25 -2.06 -2.43 9.01
CA ALA A 25 -2.77 -1.65 10.02
C ALA A 25 -4.04 -1.01 9.45
N ILE A 26 -3.99 -0.55 8.20
CA ILE A 26 -5.16 -0.07 7.45
C ILE A 26 -6.07 -1.26 7.08
N PHE A 27 -5.50 -2.27 6.45
CA PHE A 27 -6.21 -3.43 5.90
C PHE A 27 -5.93 -4.69 6.72
N TYR A 28 -6.36 -4.69 7.96
CA TYR A 28 -6.35 -5.88 8.82
C TYR A 28 -7.44 -6.88 8.38
N PRO A 29 -7.35 -8.18 8.70
CA PRO A 29 -8.18 -9.23 8.08
C PRO A 29 -9.71 -9.07 8.10
N THR A 30 -10.25 -8.16 8.92
CA THR A 30 -11.69 -7.92 9.06
C THR A 30 -12.07 -6.46 8.84
N TRP A 31 -11.22 -5.65 8.18
CA TRP A 31 -11.45 -4.22 7.96
C TRP A 31 -12.79 -3.94 7.25
N GLU A 32 -13.23 -4.81 6.34
CA GLU A 32 -14.53 -4.69 5.65
C GLU A 32 -15.76 -4.77 6.58
N MET A 33 -15.60 -5.22 7.82
CA MET A 33 -16.67 -5.18 8.82
C MET A 33 -16.84 -3.79 9.43
N ASP A 34 -15.75 -3.02 9.47
CA ASP A 34 -15.65 -1.74 10.17
C ASP A 34 -15.75 -0.56 9.19
N TYR A 35 -15.36 -0.76 7.93
CA TYR A 35 -15.40 0.25 6.87
C TYR A 35 -16.24 -0.22 5.67
N ARG A 36 -16.88 0.72 4.99
CA ARG A 36 -17.71 0.46 3.80
C ARG A 36 -16.89 0.05 2.59
N ASP A 37 -15.74 0.67 2.41
CA ASP A 37 -14.84 0.47 1.28
C ASP A 37 -13.40 0.86 1.64
N ALA A 38 -12.47 0.55 0.75
CA ALA A 38 -11.05 0.77 0.99
C ALA A 38 -10.70 2.27 1.13
N SER A 39 -11.48 3.18 0.52
CA SER A 39 -11.23 4.62 0.63
C SER A 39 -11.55 5.12 2.04
N GLU A 40 -12.66 4.64 2.63
CA GLU A 40 -13.01 4.98 4.02
C GLU A 40 -11.96 4.46 5.01
N ALA A 41 -11.46 3.23 4.82
CA ALA A 41 -10.37 2.68 5.63
C ALA A 41 -9.07 3.51 5.52
N PHE A 42 -8.73 3.97 4.33
CA PHE A 42 -7.58 4.85 4.12
C PHE A 42 -7.77 6.20 4.81
N ASP A 43 -8.91 6.87 4.58
CA ASP A 43 -9.15 8.21 5.12
C ASP A 43 -9.10 8.21 6.66
N ASP A 44 -9.67 7.19 7.31
CA ASP A 44 -9.60 7.01 8.76
C ASP A 44 -8.17 6.75 9.25
N ALA A 45 -7.45 5.82 8.62
CA ALA A 45 -6.10 5.49 9.05
C ALA A 45 -5.06 6.58 8.75
N LEU A 46 -5.34 7.44 7.77
CA LEU A 46 -4.52 8.60 7.45
C LEU A 46 -4.87 9.82 8.31
N GLU A 47 -5.96 9.78 9.08
CA GLU A 47 -6.28 10.85 10.03
C GLU A 47 -5.17 10.94 11.11
N GLY A 48 -4.47 12.08 11.16
CA GLY A 48 -3.35 12.27 12.08
C GLY A 48 -2.03 11.62 11.63
N PHE A 49 -1.93 11.18 10.37
CA PHE A 49 -0.71 10.62 9.82
C PHE A 49 0.41 11.66 9.74
N SER A 50 1.57 11.33 10.32
CA SER A 50 2.67 12.29 10.45
C SER A 50 3.37 12.56 9.11
N VAL A 51 3.93 13.76 8.95
CA VAL A 51 4.69 14.16 7.75
C VAL A 51 5.89 13.24 7.50
N GLN A 52 6.57 12.80 8.57
CA GLN A 52 7.70 11.89 8.44
C GLN A 52 7.24 10.52 7.93
N SER A 53 6.17 9.97 8.51
CA SER A 53 5.60 8.70 8.06
C SER A 53 5.13 8.75 6.61
N ALA A 54 4.53 9.86 6.18
CA ALA A 54 4.16 10.10 4.79
C ALA A 54 5.37 10.11 3.85
N THR A 55 6.46 10.73 4.30
CA THR A 55 7.73 10.78 3.54
C THR A 55 8.33 9.38 3.39
N ASP A 56 8.36 8.61 4.47
CA ASP A 56 8.95 7.27 4.48
C ASP A 56 8.14 6.30 3.60
N VAL A 57 6.81 6.31 3.73
CA VAL A 57 5.92 5.49 2.89
C VAL A 57 6.06 5.86 1.42
N ARG A 58 6.06 7.16 1.09
CA ARG A 58 6.23 7.62 -0.29
C ARG A 58 7.56 7.18 -0.89
N ALA A 59 8.66 7.28 -0.13
CA ALA A 59 9.97 6.84 -0.60
C ALA A 59 10.00 5.32 -0.90
N GLU A 60 9.33 4.51 -0.08
CA GLU A 60 9.21 3.07 -0.31
C GLU A 60 8.35 2.76 -1.55
N ILE A 61 7.24 3.47 -1.73
CA ILE A 61 6.40 3.33 -2.93
C ILE A 61 7.18 3.72 -4.19
N ASP A 62 7.87 4.86 -4.17
CA ASP A 62 8.67 5.33 -5.30
C ASP A 62 9.77 4.31 -5.66
N SER A 63 10.36 3.64 -4.65
CA SER A 63 11.31 2.54 -4.86
C SER A 63 10.68 1.37 -5.61
N VAL A 64 9.48 0.92 -5.21
CA VAL A 64 8.74 -0.14 -5.92
C VAL A 64 8.39 0.29 -7.35
N LEU A 65 7.85 1.49 -7.52
CA LEU A 65 7.40 1.99 -8.83
C LEU A 65 8.56 2.25 -9.80
N SER A 66 9.78 2.47 -9.30
CA SER A 66 10.99 2.63 -10.10
C SER A 66 11.51 1.33 -10.72
N THR A 67 10.95 0.18 -10.32
CA THR A 67 11.30 -1.12 -10.89
C THR A 67 10.48 -1.47 -12.13
N ASP A 68 10.98 -2.39 -12.94
CA ASP A 68 10.31 -2.95 -14.12
C ASP A 68 9.23 -4.00 -13.76
N MET A 69 8.79 -4.06 -12.49
CA MET A 69 7.72 -4.96 -12.05
C MET A 69 6.40 -4.60 -12.75
N ASP A 70 5.71 -5.62 -13.25
CA ASP A 70 4.37 -5.47 -13.82
C ASP A 70 3.29 -5.31 -12.73
N ASP A 71 2.07 -4.97 -13.15
CA ASP A 71 0.96 -4.75 -12.23
C ASP A 71 0.61 -5.98 -11.38
N ALA A 72 0.76 -7.19 -11.92
CA ALA A 72 0.45 -8.42 -11.20
C ALA A 72 1.47 -8.68 -10.10
N ALA A 73 2.75 -8.45 -10.38
CA ALA A 73 3.84 -8.53 -9.43
C ALA A 73 3.68 -7.51 -8.29
N VAL A 74 3.28 -6.27 -8.61
CA VAL A 74 3.01 -5.24 -7.60
C VAL A 74 1.80 -5.60 -6.72
N SER A 75 0.71 -6.10 -7.30
CA SER A 75 -0.42 -6.60 -6.52
C SER A 75 -0.03 -7.76 -5.61
N ALA A 76 0.79 -8.70 -6.10
CA ALA A 76 1.29 -9.81 -5.29
C ALA A 76 2.20 -9.34 -4.14
N LEU A 77 3.01 -8.29 -4.37
CA LEU A 77 3.83 -7.66 -3.34
C LEU A 77 2.95 -7.08 -2.22
N ILE A 78 1.87 -6.36 -2.54
CA ILE A 78 0.94 -5.78 -1.55
C ILE A 78 0.36 -6.88 -0.64
N LEU A 79 -0.05 -8.01 -1.21
CA LEU A 79 -0.53 -9.15 -0.44
C LEU A 79 0.58 -9.78 0.42
N LYS A 80 1.81 -9.89 -0.11
CA LYS A 80 2.98 -10.39 0.64
C LYS A 80 3.38 -9.47 1.81
N LEU A 81 3.05 -8.18 1.76
CA LEU A 81 3.19 -7.25 2.87
C LEU A 81 2.16 -7.49 3.99
N ASN A 82 1.32 -8.54 3.87
CA ASN A 82 0.30 -8.96 4.82
C ASN A 82 -0.88 -7.97 4.92
N ALA A 83 -1.12 -7.21 3.86
CA ALA A 83 -2.29 -6.37 3.72
C ALA A 83 -3.46 -7.22 3.24
N SER A 84 -4.61 -7.12 3.91
CA SER A 84 -5.84 -7.82 3.50
C SER A 84 -6.62 -7.02 2.45
N VAL A 85 -5.89 -6.48 1.46
CA VAL A 85 -6.45 -5.70 0.35
C VAL A 85 -5.91 -6.22 -0.97
N ASP A 86 -6.84 -6.58 -1.85
CA ASP A 86 -6.58 -6.81 -3.27
C ASP A 86 -6.89 -5.51 -4.04
N PRO A 87 -5.91 -4.84 -4.68
CA PRO A 87 -6.10 -3.56 -5.33
C PRO A 87 -7.26 -3.55 -6.33
N MET A 88 -7.32 -4.56 -7.20
CA MET A 88 -8.31 -4.61 -8.28
C MET A 88 -9.72 -4.85 -7.72
N THR A 89 -9.86 -5.76 -6.77
CA THR A 89 -11.15 -6.15 -6.19
C THR A 89 -11.74 -5.04 -5.33
N HIS A 90 -10.91 -4.37 -4.52
CA HIS A 90 -11.39 -3.42 -3.51
C HIS A 90 -11.36 -1.95 -3.98
N THR A 91 -10.51 -1.61 -4.95
CA THR A 91 -10.38 -0.22 -5.43
C THR A 91 -10.62 -0.07 -6.94
N GLY A 92 -10.65 -1.17 -7.70
CA GLY A 92 -10.71 -1.13 -9.17
C GLY A 92 -9.40 -0.71 -9.84
N LEU A 93 -8.33 -0.52 -9.06
CA LEU A 93 -7.02 -0.09 -9.54
C LEU A 93 -6.09 -1.27 -9.77
N SER A 94 -5.20 -1.14 -10.77
CA SER A 94 -4.06 -2.05 -10.90
C SER A 94 -3.10 -1.88 -9.72
N GLY A 95 -2.19 -2.84 -9.51
CA GLY A 95 -1.24 -2.77 -8.41
C GLY A 95 -0.40 -1.49 -8.42
N ARG A 96 0.08 -1.06 -9.60
CA ARG A 96 0.86 0.18 -9.73
C ARG A 96 -0.01 1.41 -9.50
N ALA A 97 -1.19 1.48 -10.12
CA ALA A 97 -2.12 2.60 -9.95
C ALA A 97 -2.56 2.77 -8.49
N PHE A 98 -2.76 1.67 -7.76
CA PHE A 98 -3.05 1.68 -6.34
C PHE A 98 -1.91 2.29 -5.52
N LEU A 99 -0.66 1.91 -5.78
CA LEU A 99 0.49 2.49 -5.10
C LEU A 99 0.67 3.97 -5.43
N GLU A 100 0.44 4.38 -6.68
CA GLU A 100 0.48 5.79 -7.09
C GLU A 100 -0.56 6.63 -6.35
N GLU A 101 -1.81 6.15 -6.27
CA GLU A 101 -2.86 6.83 -5.49
C GLU A 101 -2.55 6.83 -4.00
N PHE A 102 -1.98 5.74 -3.47
CA PHE A 102 -1.59 5.67 -2.07
C PHE A 102 -0.47 6.66 -1.73
N ALA A 103 0.54 6.82 -2.60
CA ALA A 103 1.61 7.79 -2.44
C ALA A 103 1.09 9.24 -2.43
N ASN A 104 0.01 9.52 -3.16
CA ASN A 104 -0.68 10.81 -3.10
C ASN A 104 -1.48 10.94 -1.79
N ALA A 105 -2.24 9.91 -1.44
CA ALA A 105 -3.11 9.89 -0.26
C ALA A 105 -2.35 10.11 1.05
N VAL A 106 -1.16 9.53 1.21
CA VAL A 106 -0.36 9.76 2.43
C VAL A 106 0.07 11.22 2.62
N VAL A 107 0.08 12.02 1.55
CA VAL A 107 0.40 13.46 1.59
C VAL A 107 -0.85 14.32 1.72
N THR A 108 -1.93 13.94 1.05
CA THR A 108 -3.19 14.69 1.02
C THR A 108 -4.17 14.31 2.13
N HIS A 109 -3.89 13.22 2.85
CA HIS A 109 -4.76 12.55 3.82
C HIS A 109 -6.12 12.14 3.25
N VAL A 110 -6.19 11.94 1.94
CA VAL A 110 -7.43 11.62 1.23
C VAL A 110 -7.11 10.62 0.13
N PHE A 111 -7.71 9.42 0.21
CA PHE A 111 -7.60 8.42 -0.85
C PHE A 111 -8.80 8.53 -1.79
N ARG A 112 -8.53 8.85 -3.06
CA ARG A 112 -9.56 8.93 -4.10
C ARG A 112 -9.11 8.12 -5.29
N PRO A 113 -9.68 6.92 -5.53
CA PRO A 113 -9.37 6.17 -6.72
C PRO A 113 -9.83 6.98 -7.95
N SER A 114 -8.87 7.44 -8.75
CA SER A 114 -9.17 8.07 -10.04
C SER A 114 -9.66 6.99 -11.00
N ALA A 115 -10.94 7.07 -11.36
CA ALA A 115 -11.62 6.13 -12.26
C ALA A 115 -11.10 6.16 -13.70
#